data_AF-A0A7C3LSM4-F1
#
_entry.id   AF-A0A7C3LSM4-F1
#
_cell.length_a   1.000
_cell.length_b   1.000
_cell.length_c   1.000
_cell.angle_alpha   90.00
_cell.angle_beta   90.00
_cell.angle_gamma   90.00
#
_symmetry.space_group_name_H-M   'P 1'
#
loop_
_entity.id
_entity.type
_entity.pdbx_description
1 polymer ?
#
loop_
_entity_poly.entity_id
_entity_poly.type
_entity_poly.pdbx_seq_one_letter_code
_entity_poly.pdbx_strand_id
1 'polypeptide(L)'
;MPEDLHSTVLFGGIRPDRAIGLWKKAACHLALYLAPVCRIHLVPAWEKRRHLLVMVFSESSPFWRAVTGIADDLSRELLERRCSRPFWPHMTLSRNLNGNSLSRTISTSGTDFIEWPTPFFSGIRLYESVLPAKRKGPRYKILEDCPFPGMTNVG
;
A
#
# COMPACT_ATOMS: atom_id res chain seq x y z
N MET A 1 11.16 9.27 -0.66
CA MET A 1 10.84 10.42 0.20
C MET A 1 9.52 10.11 0.92
N PRO A 2 9.11 10.80 2.00
CA PRO A 2 7.88 10.48 2.73
C PRO A 2 6.63 10.38 1.84
N GLU A 3 6.58 11.15 0.74
CA GLU A 3 5.50 11.15 -0.25
C GLU A 3 5.36 9.86 -1.07
N ASP A 4 6.38 8.99 -1.05
CA ASP A 4 6.33 7.68 -1.72
C ASP A 4 5.75 6.58 -0.81
N LEU A 5 5.42 6.89 0.44
CA LEU A 5 4.87 5.90 1.36
C LEU A 5 3.42 5.57 1.00
N HIS A 6 3.17 4.32 0.65
CA HIS A 6 1.85 3.84 0.28
C HIS A 6 1.70 2.35 0.62
N SER A 7 0.44 1.89 0.72
CA SER A 7 0.09 0.48 0.72
C SER A 7 -0.49 0.12 -0.64
N THR A 8 0.16 -0.80 -1.36
CA THR A 8 -0.31 -1.23 -2.68
C THR A 8 -1.43 -2.26 -2.53
N VAL A 9 -2.61 -1.98 -3.07
CA VAL A 9 -3.72 -2.95 -3.13
C VAL A 9 -3.56 -3.92 -4.31
N LEU A 10 -3.22 -3.39 -5.48
CA LEU A 10 -2.97 -4.20 -6.68
C LEU A 10 -1.86 -3.57 -7.53
N PHE A 11 -0.92 -4.39 -7.99
CA PHE A 11 0.11 -3.98 -8.94
C PHE A 11 -0.23 -4.51 -10.34
N GLY A 12 -0.52 -3.60 -11.27
CA GLY A 12 -0.93 -3.95 -12.63
C GLY A 12 0.19 -4.40 -13.55
N GLY A 13 1.43 -3.96 -13.33
CA GLY A 13 2.49 -4.07 -14.33
C GLY A 13 2.22 -3.20 -15.57
N ILE A 14 2.80 -3.55 -16.72
CA ILE A 14 2.59 -2.83 -17.98
C ILE A 14 1.18 -3.16 -18.50
N ARG A 15 0.39 -2.12 -18.79
CA ARG A 15 -1.00 -2.25 -19.29
C ARG A 15 -1.22 -1.35 -20.49
N PRO A 16 -2.10 -1.74 -21.44
CA PRO A 16 -2.47 -0.89 -22.54
C PRO A 16 -3.39 0.25 -22.08
N ASP A 17 -3.25 1.45 -22.66
CA ASP A 17 -3.99 2.65 -22.26
C ASP A 17 -5.51 2.45 -22.27
N ARG A 18 -6.04 1.65 -23.20
CA ARG A 18 -7.48 1.35 -23.29
C ARG A 18 -8.07 0.73 -22.02
N ALA A 19 -7.24 0.13 -21.16
CA ALA A 19 -7.70 -0.45 -19.91
C ALA A 19 -7.88 0.59 -18.79
N ILE A 20 -7.30 1.79 -18.91
CA ILE A 20 -7.21 2.77 -17.81
C ILE A 20 -8.58 3.15 -17.22
N GLY A 21 -9.63 3.21 -18.05
CA GLY A 21 -10.98 3.55 -17.60
C GLY A 21 -11.54 2.54 -16.59
N LEU A 22 -11.26 1.25 -16.76
CA LEU A 22 -11.68 0.21 -15.81
C LEU A 22 -10.93 0.34 -14.48
N TRP A 23 -9.63 0.62 -14.55
CA TRP A 23 -8.79 0.83 -13.36
C TRP A 23 -9.21 2.04 -12.54
N LYS A 24 -9.58 3.15 -13.20
CA LYS A 24 -10.13 4.34 -12.53
C LYS A 24 -11.44 4.05 -11.81
N LYS A 25 -12.37 3.35 -12.47
CA LYS A 25 -13.64 2.93 -11.86
C LYS A 25 -13.41 2.03 -10.65
N ALA A 26 -12.53 1.04 -10.77
CA ALA A 26 -12.18 0.14 -9.69
C ALA A 26 -11.56 0.89 -8.49
N ALA A 27 -10.68 1.86 -8.73
CA ALA A 27 -10.09 2.68 -7.67
C ALA A 27 -11.16 3.44 -6.87
N CYS A 28 -12.12 4.07 -7.55
CA CYS A 28 -13.17 4.82 -6.88
C CYS A 28 -14.22 3.92 -6.20
N HIS A 29 -14.53 2.76 -6.78
CA HIS A 29 -15.37 1.77 -6.10
C HIS A 29 -14.69 1.25 -4.82
N LEU A 30 -13.38 0.97 -4.89
CA LEU A 30 -12.59 0.57 -3.73
C LEU A 30 -12.55 1.65 -2.66
N ALA A 31 -12.51 2.93 -3.05
CA ALA A 31 -12.58 4.04 -2.11
C ALA A 31 -13.87 4.01 -1.27
N LEU A 32 -15.02 3.84 -1.93
CA LEU A 32 -16.31 3.71 -1.24
C LEU A 32 -16.35 2.48 -0.32
N TYR A 33 -15.81 1.36 -0.78
CA TYR A 33 -15.78 0.10 -0.03
C TYR A 33 -14.90 0.16 1.22
N LEU A 34 -13.72 0.80 1.13
CA LEU A 34 -12.76 0.86 2.24
C LEU A 34 -13.00 2.03 3.20
N ALA A 35 -13.77 3.05 2.79
CA ALA A 35 -14.06 4.22 3.62
C ALA A 35 -14.64 3.89 5.01
N PRO A 36 -15.49 2.86 5.22
CA PRO A 36 -15.96 2.51 6.57
C PRO A 36 -14.90 1.88 7.48
N VAL A 37 -13.83 1.33 6.90
CA VAL A 37 -12.79 0.55 7.61
C VAL A 37 -11.40 1.18 7.50
N CYS A 38 -11.33 2.45 7.15
CA CYS A 38 -10.12 3.24 6.88
C CYS A 38 -9.25 3.55 8.10
N ARG A 39 -9.73 3.28 9.32
CA ARG A 39 -8.94 3.36 10.55
C ARG A 39 -8.02 2.14 10.63
N ILE A 40 -6.71 2.38 10.64
CA ILE A 40 -5.71 1.33 10.51
C ILE A 40 -4.82 1.23 11.73
N HIS A 41 -4.64 0.02 12.24
CA HIS A 41 -3.61 -0.26 13.24
C HIS A 41 -2.44 -0.91 12.54
N LEU A 42 -1.26 -0.32 12.68
CA LEU A 42 -0.03 -0.78 12.05
C LEU A 42 0.98 -1.25 13.08
N VAL A 43 1.70 -2.32 12.75
CA VAL A 43 2.83 -2.80 13.53
C VAL A 43 4.06 -2.92 12.63
N PRO A 44 5.26 -2.65 13.14
CA PRO A 44 6.49 -2.85 12.39
C PRO A 44 6.72 -4.34 12.15
N ALA A 45 7.20 -4.69 10.96
CA ALA A 45 7.61 -6.06 10.64
C ALA A 45 8.83 -6.07 9.71
N TRP A 46 9.57 -7.18 9.75
CA TRP A 46 10.72 -7.43 8.90
C TRP A 46 10.45 -8.60 7.96
N GLU A 47 10.41 -8.34 6.66
CA GLU A 47 10.29 -9.39 5.66
C GLU A 47 11.66 -9.84 5.16
N LYS A 48 12.14 -10.95 5.75
CA LYS A 48 13.48 -11.49 5.58
C LYS A 48 13.81 -11.82 4.13
N ARG A 49 12.87 -12.45 3.39
CA ARG A 49 13.16 -12.95 2.04
C ARG A 49 13.41 -11.85 1.02
N ARG A 50 12.89 -10.65 1.27
CA ARG A 50 13.00 -9.49 0.36
C ARG A 50 13.85 -8.37 0.95
N HIS A 51 14.40 -8.57 2.15
CA HIS A 51 15.17 -7.57 2.86
C HIS A 51 14.42 -6.24 3.04
N LEU A 52 13.15 -6.31 3.47
CA LEU A 52 12.24 -5.15 3.61
C LEU A 52 11.85 -4.88 5.05
N LEU A 53 12.05 -3.63 5.50
CA LEU A 53 11.41 -3.13 6.72
C LEU A 53 10.07 -2.52 6.32
N VAL A 54 9.00 -2.97 6.98
CA VAL A 54 7.63 -2.61 6.61
C VAL A 54 6.81 -2.25 7.83
N MET A 55 5.73 -1.49 7.62
CA MET A 55 4.59 -1.46 8.54
C MET A 55 3.52 -2.38 7.98
N VAL A 56 3.01 -3.31 8.79
CA VAL A 56 1.92 -4.21 8.41
C VAL A 56 0.68 -3.85 9.18
N PHE A 57 -0.48 -4.07 8.57
CA PHE A 57 -1.75 -3.89 9.25
C PHE A 57 -2.00 -5.07 10.17
N SER A 58 -2.60 -4.81 11.33
CA SER A 58 -3.02 -5.88 12.23
C SER A 58 -4.02 -6.80 11.53
N GLU A 59 -3.78 -8.10 11.56
CA GLU A 59 -4.67 -9.11 10.96
C GLU A 59 -6.07 -9.12 11.61
N SER A 60 -6.16 -8.66 12.86
CA SER A 60 -7.45 -8.51 13.56
C SER A 60 -8.28 -7.33 13.05
N SER A 61 -7.67 -6.37 12.33
CA SER A 61 -8.33 -5.14 11.90
C SER A 61 -9.39 -5.37 10.80
N PRO A 62 -10.50 -4.63 10.81
CA PRO A 62 -11.48 -4.65 9.72
C PRO A 62 -10.87 -4.31 8.36
N PHE A 63 -9.92 -3.37 8.33
CA PHE A 63 -9.19 -2.99 7.11
C PHE A 63 -8.50 -4.20 6.48
N TRP A 64 -7.76 -4.99 7.27
CA TRP A 64 -7.05 -6.18 6.79
C TRP A 64 -7.96 -7.14 6.05
N ARG A 65 -9.09 -7.50 6.68
CA ARG A 65 -10.06 -8.45 6.12
C ARG A 65 -10.69 -7.91 4.84
N ALA A 66 -11.06 -6.62 4.84
CA ALA A 66 -11.68 -5.99 3.68
C ALA A 66 -10.71 -5.95 2.48
N VAL A 67 -9.47 -5.50 2.70
CA VAL A 67 -8.49 -5.34 1.61
C VAL A 67 -7.95 -6.69 1.11
N THR A 68 -7.83 -7.70 1.97
CA THR A 68 -7.41 -9.05 1.55
C THR A 68 -8.46 -9.76 0.71
N GLY A 69 -9.74 -9.62 1.04
CA GLY A 69 -10.83 -10.14 0.22
C GLY A 69 -10.86 -9.49 -1.17
N ILE A 70 -10.87 -8.15 -1.21
CA ILE A 70 -11.04 -7.42 -2.47
C ILE A 70 -9.80 -7.51 -3.39
N ALA A 71 -8.60 -7.75 -2.85
CA ALA A 71 -7.39 -7.83 -3.68
C ALA A 71 -7.40 -9.01 -4.66
N ASP A 72 -7.95 -10.18 -4.28
CA ASP A 72 -8.09 -11.31 -5.21
C ASP A 72 -9.16 -11.03 -6.27
N ASP A 73 -10.27 -10.41 -5.89
CA ASP A 73 -11.34 -10.01 -6.81
C ASP A 73 -10.84 -9.01 -7.85
N LEU A 74 -10.16 -7.95 -7.40
CA LEU A 74 -9.53 -6.96 -8.29
C LEU A 74 -8.49 -7.60 -9.23
N SER A 75 -7.72 -8.58 -8.73
CA SER A 75 -6.76 -9.31 -9.57
C SER A 75 -7.48 -10.07 -10.69
N ARG A 76 -8.62 -10.71 -10.39
CA ARG A 76 -9.40 -11.43 -11.40
C ARG A 76 -10.04 -10.47 -12.41
N GLU A 77 -10.61 -9.38 -11.93
CA GLU A 77 -11.32 -8.42 -12.78
C GLU A 77 -10.36 -7.63 -13.70
N LEU A 78 -9.25 -7.14 -13.14
CA LEU A 78 -8.35 -6.22 -13.85
C LEU A 78 -7.15 -6.90 -14.49
N LEU A 79 -6.74 -8.07 -13.99
CA LEU A 79 -5.59 -8.82 -14.49
C LEU A 79 -5.97 -10.17 -15.10
N GLU A 80 -7.24 -10.57 -15.07
CA GLU A 80 -7.75 -11.84 -15.57
C GLU A 80 -7.06 -13.06 -14.93
N ARG A 81 -6.60 -12.92 -13.69
CA ARG A 81 -5.88 -13.99 -12.96
C ARG A 81 -6.03 -13.85 -11.45
N ARG A 82 -5.91 -14.97 -10.75
CA ARG A 82 -5.84 -15.00 -9.28
C ARG A 82 -4.49 -14.50 -8.78
N CYS A 83 -4.48 -13.99 -7.55
CA CYS A 83 -3.23 -13.70 -6.85
C CYS A 83 -2.41 -14.98 -6.67
N SER A 84 -1.14 -14.97 -7.09
CA SER A 84 -0.26 -16.14 -6.97
C SER A 84 0.27 -16.37 -5.56
N ARG A 85 0.02 -15.41 -4.65
CA ARG A 85 0.40 -15.44 -3.24
C ARG A 85 -0.71 -14.77 -2.42
N PRO A 86 -0.88 -15.15 -1.14
CA PRO A 86 -1.76 -14.42 -0.24
C PRO A 86 -1.42 -12.93 -0.25
N PHE A 87 -2.44 -12.10 -0.34
CA PHE A 87 -2.28 -10.66 -0.24
C PHE A 87 -1.83 -10.31 1.19
N TRP A 88 -0.76 -9.54 1.29
CA TRP A 88 -0.16 -9.12 2.55
C TRP A 88 0.01 -7.61 2.49
N PRO A 89 -1.01 -6.81 2.86
CA PRO A 89 -0.92 -5.37 2.76
C PRO A 89 0.12 -4.86 3.77
N HIS A 90 0.96 -3.97 3.28
CA HIS A 90 2.06 -3.41 4.04
C HIS A 90 2.48 -2.10 3.40
N MET A 91 3.15 -1.26 4.18
CA MET A 91 3.86 -0.08 3.67
C MET A 91 5.35 -0.32 3.80
N THR A 92 6.08 -0.19 2.70
CA THR A 92 7.53 -0.37 2.71
C THR A 92 8.21 0.88 3.27
N LEU A 93 8.88 0.74 4.42
CA LEU A 93 9.66 1.81 5.04
C LEU A 93 11.08 1.87 4.47
N SER A 94 11.69 0.69 4.26
CA SER A 94 13.05 0.60 3.74
C SER A 94 13.28 -0.70 2.96
N ARG A 95 14.24 -0.66 2.03
CA ARG A 95 14.60 -1.75 1.11
C ARG A 95 16.08 -2.03 1.20
N ASN A 96 16.48 -3.25 0.84
CA ASN A 96 17.89 -3.69 0.78
C ASN A 96 18.63 -3.54 2.12
N LEU A 97 17.94 -3.81 3.23
CA LEU A 97 18.61 -3.83 4.53
C LEU A 97 19.41 -5.13 4.69
N ASN A 98 20.71 -4.97 4.91
CA ASN A 98 21.58 -6.08 5.29
C ASN A 98 21.28 -6.45 6.75
N GLY A 99 21.35 -7.74 7.10
CA GLY A 99 20.97 -8.25 8.43
C GLY A 99 21.64 -7.54 9.61
N ASN A 100 22.87 -7.03 9.43
CA ASN A 100 23.62 -6.28 10.44
C ASN A 100 23.13 -4.83 10.63
N SER A 101 22.51 -4.21 9.61
CA SER A 101 21.90 -2.88 9.75
C SER A 101 20.58 -2.94 10.53
N LEU A 102 19.88 -4.07 10.40
CA LEU A 102 18.56 -4.27 11.00
C LEU A 102 18.62 -4.46 12.52
N SER A 103 19.63 -5.17 13.05
CA SER A 103 19.81 -5.36 14.49
C SER A 103 20.01 -4.05 15.22
N ARG A 104 20.68 -3.07 14.59
CA ARG A 104 20.88 -1.72 15.14
C ARG A 104 19.60 -0.89 15.07
N THR A 105 18.79 -1.01 14.01
CA THR A 105 17.50 -0.30 13.86
C THR A 105 16.40 -0.86 14.76
N ILE A 106 16.34 -2.18 14.95
CA ILE A 106 15.34 -2.84 15.80
C ILE A 106 15.73 -2.75 17.29
N SER A 107 17.03 -2.82 17.64
CA SER A 107 17.46 -2.70 19.05
C SER A 107 17.30 -1.27 19.61
N THR A 108 17.31 -0.23 18.78
CA THR A 108 16.96 1.14 19.20
C THR A 108 15.45 1.39 19.29
N SER A 109 14.62 0.42 18.86
CA SER A 109 13.16 0.51 18.86
C SER A 109 12.48 -0.61 19.66
N GLY A 110 13.26 -1.43 20.37
CA GLY A 110 12.75 -2.28 21.44
C GLY A 110 12.09 -1.39 22.48
N THR A 111 10.79 -1.61 22.71
CA THR A 111 9.90 -0.88 23.62
C THR A 111 9.48 0.56 23.29
N ASP A 112 10.19 1.28 22.43
CA ASP A 112 9.83 2.67 22.06
C ASP A 112 9.32 2.79 20.61
N PHE A 113 8.50 1.85 20.13
CA PHE A 113 7.58 2.21 19.06
C PHE A 113 6.54 3.13 19.67
N ILE A 114 6.90 4.43 19.71
CA ILE A 114 6.01 5.57 19.88
C ILE A 114 4.66 5.18 19.30
N GLU A 115 3.58 5.34 20.06
CA GLU A 115 2.23 5.28 19.50
C GLU A 115 2.20 6.23 18.31
N TRP A 116 2.45 5.69 17.12
CA TRP A 116 2.34 6.47 15.90
C TRP A 116 0.87 6.85 15.85
N PRO A 117 0.54 8.14 15.71
CA PRO A 117 -0.85 8.56 15.62
C PRO A 117 -1.49 7.68 14.55
N THR A 118 -2.51 6.93 14.94
CA THR A 118 -3.19 5.90 14.12
C THR A 118 -3.35 6.47 12.72
N PRO A 119 -2.52 6.06 11.74
CA PRO A 119 -2.51 6.73 10.46
C PRO A 119 -3.88 6.53 9.84
N PHE A 120 -4.32 7.51 9.07
CA PHE A 120 -5.58 7.45 8.39
C PHE A 120 -5.30 7.49 6.89
N PHE A 121 -5.86 6.57 6.13
CA PHE A 121 -5.80 6.68 4.67
C PHE A 121 -6.84 7.67 4.20
N SER A 122 -6.43 8.73 3.51
CA SER A 122 -7.36 9.73 2.98
C SER A 122 -8.17 9.25 1.77
N GLY A 123 -7.78 8.14 1.14
CA GLY A 123 -8.47 7.60 -0.02
C GLY A 123 -7.68 6.53 -0.76
N ILE A 124 -8.13 6.25 -1.99
CA ILE A 124 -7.50 5.33 -2.93
C ILE A 124 -7.04 6.12 -4.15
N ARG A 125 -5.81 5.84 -4.59
CA ARG A 125 -5.22 6.47 -5.77
C ARG A 125 -4.78 5.43 -6.78
N LEU A 126 -5.05 5.72 -8.04
CA LEU A 126 -4.43 4.99 -9.16
C LEU A 126 -3.14 5.71 -9.54
N TYR A 127 -2.03 4.97 -9.53
CA TYR A 127 -0.72 5.50 -9.89
C TYR A 127 -0.17 4.85 -11.15
N GLU A 128 0.47 5.65 -11.98
CA GLU A 128 1.45 5.21 -12.95
C GLU A 128 2.84 5.28 -12.32
N SER A 129 3.57 4.16 -12.33
CA SER A 129 4.96 4.09 -11.86
C SER A 129 5.91 4.12 -13.04
N VAL A 130 6.70 5.19 -13.16
CA VAL A 130 7.72 5.34 -14.20
C VAL A 130 9.09 5.13 -13.58
N LEU A 131 9.94 4.29 -14.19
CA LEU A 131 11.34 4.09 -13.81
C LEU A 131 12.23 4.98 -14.68
N PRO A 132 12.75 6.12 -14.17
CA PRO A 132 13.56 7.02 -14.97
C PRO A 132 14.96 6.44 -15.17
N ALA A 133 15.50 6.53 -16.39
CA ALA A 133 16.82 5.97 -16.73
C ALA A 133 17.99 6.52 -15.88
N LYS A 134 17.87 7.74 -15.35
CA LYS A 134 18.97 8.46 -14.66
C LYS A 134 18.76 8.63 -13.15
N ARG A 135 17.71 8.06 -12.54
CA ARG A 135 17.38 8.26 -11.12
C ARG A 135 17.22 6.94 -10.38
N LYS A 136 17.68 6.90 -9.13
CA LYS A 136 17.46 5.74 -8.23
C LYS A 136 16.02 5.74 -7.71
N GLY A 137 15.15 4.98 -8.37
CA GLY A 137 13.81 4.64 -7.88
C GLY A 137 12.66 5.09 -8.78
N PRO A 138 11.45 4.53 -8.57
CA PRO A 138 10.26 4.88 -9.33
C PRO A 138 9.79 6.31 -9.02
N ARG A 139 9.14 6.94 -9.99
CA ARG A 139 8.27 8.10 -9.77
C ARG A 139 6.83 7.66 -9.95
N TYR A 140 5.98 8.09 -9.03
CA TYR A 140 4.55 7.83 -9.09
C TYR A 140 3.83 9.07 -9.60
N LYS A 141 3.05 8.90 -10.67
CA LYS A 141 2.13 9.92 -11.20
C LYS A 141 0.72 9.50 -10.85
N ILE A 142 -0.05 10.38 -10.20
CA ILE A 142 -1.46 10.13 -9.92
C ILE A 142 -2.24 10.20 -11.22
N LEU A 143 -2.94 9.12 -11.55
CA LEU A 143 -3.88 9.04 -12.67
C LEU A 143 -5.33 9.26 -12.23
N GLU A 144 -5.63 8.93 -10.97
CA GLU A 144 -6.93 9.12 -10.32
C GLU A 144 -6.75 9.24 -8.82
N ASP A 145 -7.50 10.16 -8.20
CA ASP A 145 -7.53 10.34 -6.75
C ASP A 145 -8.99 10.23 -6.27
N CYS A 146 -9.31 9.15 -5.56
CA CYS A 146 -10.63 8.85 -5.04
C CYS A 146 -10.59 8.96 -3.50
N PRO A 147 -10.85 10.15 -2.92
CA PRO A 147 -10.87 10.34 -1.47
C PRO A 147 -11.99 9.54 -0.82
N PHE A 148 -11.82 9.16 0.45
CA PHE A 148 -12.92 8.55 1.21
C PHE A 148 -14.04 9.59 1.46
N PRO A 149 -15.32 9.23 1.30
CA PRO A 149 -16.43 10.15 1.54
C PRO A 149 -16.41 10.74 2.95
N GLY A 150 -16.73 12.03 3.07
CA GLY A 150 -16.75 12.74 4.34
C GLY A 150 -15.36 13.16 4.87
N MET A 151 -14.29 12.85 4.13
CA MET A 151 -12.94 13.34 4.39
C MET A 151 -12.67 14.54 3.50
N THR A 152 -12.85 15.77 4.01
CA THR A 152 -12.29 16.95 3.37
C THR A 152 -10.77 16.93 3.56
N ASN A 153 -10.01 17.17 2.49
CA ASN A 153 -8.56 17.36 2.57
C ASN A 153 -8.29 18.49 3.58
N VAL A 154 -7.84 18.15 4.78
CA VAL A 154 -7.18 19.11 5.65
C VAL A 154 -5.81 19.31 5.00
N GLY A 155 -5.66 20.44 4.33
CA GLY A 155 -4.43 20.83 3.62
C GLY A 155 -3.23 21.02 4.53
#